data_AF-A0A1J3DEU0-F1
#
_entry.id   AF-A0A1J3DEU0-F1
#
_cell.length_a   1.000
_cell.length_b   1.000
_cell.length_c   1.000
_cell.angle_alpha   90.00
_cell.angle_beta   90.00
_cell.angle_gamma   90.00
#
_symmetry.space_group_name_H-M   'P 1'
#
loop_
_entity.id
_entity.type
_entity.pdbx_description
1 polymer ?
#
loop_
_entity_poly.entity_id
_entity_poly.type
_entity_poly.pdbx_seq_one_letter_code
_entity_poly.pdbx_strand_id
1 'polypeptide(L)' 'EMNSPRDKVFAWLVGPLMIMKEQIKNLELTEDEELCLRKLVMVCKNETTEDWDSTGFPSSDTVRKAQLQAIIRRLQGMV' A
#
# COMPACT_ATOMS: atom_id res chain seq x y z
N GLU A 1 -32.56 11.90 5.23
CA GLU A 1 -32.15 10.52 4.93
C GLU A 1 -30.92 10.54 4.03
N MET A 2 -29.81 9.96 4.50
CA MET A 2 -28.50 9.99 3.83
C MET A 2 -28.37 8.76 2.91
N ASN A 3 -29.18 8.74 1.85
CA ASN A 3 -29.19 7.65 0.85
C ASN A 3 -28.80 8.16 -0.54
N SER A 4 -28.25 9.38 -0.63
CA SER A 4 -27.78 9.92 -1.89
C SER A 4 -26.55 9.14 -2.36
N PRO A 5 -26.43 8.86 -3.66
CA PRO A 5 -25.23 8.22 -4.21
C PRO A 5 -23.95 8.99 -3.86
N ARG A 6 -24.03 10.31 -3.66
CA ARG A 6 -22.89 11.15 -3.27
C ARG A 6 -22.32 10.81 -1.89
N ASP A 7 -23.18 10.47 -0.91
CA ASP A 7 -22.76 10.08 0.44
C ASP A 7 -22.14 8.68 0.45
N LYS A 8 -22.61 7.80 -0.44
CA LYS A 8 -22.08 6.42 -0.58
C LYS A 8 -20.72 6.39 -1.29
N VAL A 9 -20.45 7.28 -2.24
CA VAL A 9 -19.15 7.37 -2.92
C VAL A 9 -18.04 7.70 -1.92
N PHE A 10 -18.29 8.60 -0.97
CA PHE A 10 -17.32 8.91 0.07
C PHE A 10 -17.04 7.69 0.96
N ALA A 11 -18.09 6.98 1.41
CA ALA A 11 -17.90 5.75 2.18
C ALA A 11 -17.15 4.66 1.40
N TRP A 12 -17.40 4.54 0.09
CA TRP A 12 -16.78 3.53 -0.76
C TRP A 12 -15.31 3.82 -1.06
N LEU A 13 -14.91 5.10 -1.12
CA LEU A 13 -13.51 5.49 -1.27
C LEU A 13 -12.76 5.50 0.08
N VAL A 14 -13.38 6.08 1.12
CA VAL A 14 -12.72 6.33 2.40
C VAL A 14 -12.62 5.06 3.25
N GLY A 15 -13.59 4.14 3.16
CA GLY A 15 -13.54 2.88 3.87
C GLY A 15 -12.27 2.07 3.56
N PRO A 16 -12.01 1.74 2.28
CA PRO A 16 -10.78 1.04 1.88
C PRO A 16 -9.50 1.78 2.25
N LEU A 17 -9.46 3.11 2.10
CA LEU A 17 -8.28 3.92 2.49
C LEU A 17 -8.02 3.89 4.00
N MET A 18 -9.07 3.89 4.84
CA MET A 18 -8.93 3.75 6.29
C MET A 18 -8.39 2.38 6.68
N ILE A 19 -8.87 1.31 6.04
CA ILE A 19 -8.36 -0.05 6.27
C ILE A 19 -6.87 -0.14 5.88
N MET A 20 -6.49 0.44 4.74
CA MET A 20 -5.09 0.46 4.30
C MET A 20 -4.19 1.22 5.28
N LYS A 21 -4.67 2.37 5.78
CA LYS A 21 -3.96 3.14 6.80
C LYS A 21 -3.73 2.31 8.07
N GLU A 22 -4.72 1.56 8.55
CA GLU A 22 -4.57 0.69 9.72
C GLU A 22 -3.60 -0.47 9.44
N GLN A 23 -3.66 -1.08 8.26
CA GLN A 23 -2.74 -2.15 7.87
C GLN A 23 -1.28 -1.68 7.83
N ILE A 24 -1.01 -0.48 7.30
CA ILE A 24 0.34 0.10 7.27
C ILE A 24 0.81 0.42 8.69
N LYS A 25 -0.05 0.95 9.55
CA LYS A 25 0.31 1.22 10.96
C LYS A 25 0.66 -0.05 11.73
N ASN A 26 -0.08 -1.12 11.53
CA ASN A 26 0.13 -2.40 12.22
C ASN A 26 1.38 -3.16 11.73
N LEU A 27 2.03 -2.71 10.65
CA LEU A 27 3.27 -3.31 10.16
C LEU A 27 4.51 -2.88 10.94
N GLU A 28 4.40 -1.84 11.78
CA GLU A 28 5.51 -1.31 12.59
C GLU A 28 6.78 -1.14 11.73
N LEU A 29 6.63 -0.39 10.63
CA LEU A 29 7.72 -0.14 9.68
C LEU A 29 8.79 0.74 10.33
N THR A 30 10.05 0.43 10.04
CA THR A 30 11.16 1.33 10.35
C THR A 30 11.17 2.54 9.42
N GLU A 31 11.89 3.61 9.77
CA GLU A 31 12.01 4.80 8.91
C GLU A 31 12.53 4.47 7.50
N ASP A 32 13.49 3.54 7.40
CA ASP A 32 14.02 3.06 6.13
C ASP A 32 12.99 2.28 5.30
N GLU A 33 12.19 1.44 5.96
CA GLU A 33 11.11 0.69 5.31
C GLU A 33 9.99 1.62 4.82
N GLU A 34 9.67 2.67 5.60
CA GLU A 34 8.70 3.68 5.19
C GLU A 34 9.21 4.49 3.99
N LEU A 35 10.48 4.89 3.98
CA LEU A 35 11.09 5.59 2.85
C LEU A 35 11.07 4.73 1.59
N CYS A 36 11.40 3.44 1.73
CA CYS A 36 11.34 2.48 0.63
C CYS A 36 9.90 2.33 0.11
N LEU A 37 8.93 2.16 1.01
CA LEU A 37 7.51 2.06 0.68
C LEU A 37 7.01 3.29 -0.09
N ARG A 38 7.36 4.51 0.38
CA ARG A 38 7.00 5.76 -0.31
C ARG A 38 7.59 5.83 -1.71
N LYS A 39 8.87 5.48 -1.86
CA LYS A 39 9.55 5.46 -3.17
C LYS A 39 8.89 4.45 -4.12
N LEU A 40 8.56 3.27 -3.62
CA LEU A 40 7.91 2.22 -4.38
C LEU A 40 6.50 2.59 -4.84
N VAL A 41 5.68 3.18 -3.96
CA VAL A 41 4.34 3.67 -4.34
C VAL A 41 4.43 4.71 -5.47
N MET A 42 5.49 5.53 -5.49
CA MET A 42 5.70 6.57 -6.50
C MET A 42 6.31 6.04 -7.82
N VAL A 43 7.12 4.98 -7.77
CA VAL A 43 7.95 4.53 -8.91
C VAL A 43 7.44 3.24 -9.55
N CYS A 44 6.95 2.27 -8.76
CA CYS A 44 6.49 1.01 -9.32
C CYS A 44 5.13 1.20 -9.98
N LYS A 45 5.03 0.82 -11.25
CA LYS A 45 3.75 0.58 -11.93
C LYS A 45 3.21 -0.82 -11.67
N ASN A 46 4.05 -1.69 -11.07
CA ASN A 46 3.72 -3.07 -10.70
C ASN A 46 3.24 -3.87 -11.92
N GLU A 47 3.85 -3.59 -13.09
CA GLU A 47 3.56 -4.26 -14.34
C GLU A 47 4.08 -5.70 -14.30
N THR A 48 5.18 -5.93 -13.58
CA THR A 48 5.73 -7.26 -13.31
C THR A 48 6.20 -7.40 -11.86
N THR A 49 6.32 -8.65 -11.38
CA THR A 49 6.87 -8.95 -10.04
C THR A 49 8.35 -8.56 -9.91
N GLU A 50 9.09 -8.50 -11.02
CA GLU A 50 10.53 -8.23 -11.07
C GLU A 50 10.87 -6.74 -10.88
N ASP A 51 9.90 -5.83 -11.09
CA ASP A 51 10.07 -4.38 -10.84
C ASP A 51 10.52 -4.07 -9.39
N TRP A 52 10.25 -5.00 -8.47
CA TRP A 52 10.56 -4.91 -7.05
C TRP A 52 11.96 -5.35 -6.66
N ASP A 53 12.62 -6.18 -7.46
CA ASP A 53 13.95 -6.69 -7.11
C ASP A 53 15.01 -5.58 -7.23
N SER A 54 14.74 -4.57 -8.06
CA SER A 54 15.61 -3.42 -8.27
C SER A 54 15.51 -2.34 -7.19
N THR A 55 14.48 -2.39 -6.31
CA THR A 55 14.15 -1.26 -5.43
C THR A 55 14.95 -1.23 -4.13
N GLY A 56 15.84 -2.21 -3.93
CA GLY A 56 16.83 -2.17 -2.86
C GLY A 56 16.22 -2.21 -1.46
N PHE A 57 15.19 -3.05 -1.25
CA PHE A 57 14.59 -3.20 0.07
C PHE A 57 15.65 -3.70 1.07
N PRO A 58 15.91 -2.96 2.17
CA PRO A 58 16.99 -3.28 3.11
C PRO A 58 16.71 -4.52 3.97
N SER A 59 15.48 -5.02 3.99
CA SER A 59 15.12 -6.17 4.82
C SER A 59 15.59 -7.49 4.21
N SER A 60 16.39 -8.25 4.97
CA SER A 60 16.73 -9.65 4.64
C SER A 60 15.55 -10.60 4.85
N ASP A 61 14.46 -10.13 5.47
CA ASP A 61 13.28 -10.92 5.79
C ASP A 61 12.31 -10.98 4.60
N THR A 62 12.12 -12.19 4.08
CA THR A 62 11.23 -12.50 2.96
C THR A 62 9.76 -12.28 3.30
N VAL A 63 9.36 -12.46 4.56
CA VAL A 63 7.98 -12.22 5.03
C VAL A 63 7.68 -10.73 5.04
N ARG A 64 8.60 -9.91 5.57
CA ARG A 64 8.49 -8.44 5.56
C ARG A 64 8.35 -7.89 4.14
N LYS A 65 9.18 -8.38 3.22
CA LYS A 65 9.09 -8.04 1.79
C LYS A 65 7.72 -8.40 1.20
N ALA A 66 7.24 -9.61 1.44
CA ALA A 66 5.95 -10.06 0.93
C ALA A 66 4.77 -9.23 1.49
N GLN A 67 4.83 -8.84 2.76
CA GLN A 67 3.81 -7.99 3.40
C GLN A 67 3.75 -6.60 2.74
N LEU A 68 4.90 -5.96 2.53
CA LEU A 68 4.99 -4.64 1.88
C LEU A 68 4.51 -4.71 0.43
N GLN A 69 4.88 -5.77 -0.28
CA GLN A 69 4.38 -6.06 -1.62
C GLN A 69 2.86 -6.20 -1.69
N ALA A 70 2.27 -6.89 -0.72
CA ALA A 70 0.82 -7.05 -0.64
C ALA A 70 0.11 -5.71 -0.44
N ILE A 71 0.68 -4.81 0.37
CA ILE A 71 0.12 -3.46 0.58
C ILE A 71 0.16 -2.62 -0.70
N ILE A 72 1.29 -2.58 -1.40
CA ILE A 72 1.39 -1.75 -2.61
C ILE A 72 0.45 -2.26 -3.71
N ARG A 73 0.32 -3.58 -3.88
CA ARG A 73 -0.66 -4.16 -4.81
C ARG A 73 -2.08 -3.73 -4.49
N ARG A 74 -2.45 -3.69 -3.21
CA ARG A 74 -3.77 -3.20 -2.79
C ARG A 74 -3.93 -1.70 -3.01
N LEU A 75 -2.90 -0.89 -2.75
CA LEU A 75 -2.95 0.56 -2.99
C LEU A 75 -3.14 0.88 -4.47
N GLN A 76 -2.40 0.21 -5.35
CA GLN A 76 -2.53 0.41 -6.80
C GLN A 76 -3.84 -0.11 -7.36
N GLY A 77 -4.39 -1.19 -6.81
CA GLY A 77 -5.73 -1.65 -7.20
C GLY A 77 -6.87 -0.69 -6.80
N MET A 78 -6.59 0.30 -5.93
CA MET A 78 -7.55 1.34 -5.53
C MET A 78 -7.46 2.62 -6.39
N VAL A 79 -6.33 2.84 -7.08
CA VAL A 79 -6.06 4.03 -7.92
C VAL A 79 -6.31 3.71 -9.38
#